data_AF-A0A6U0DVM9-F1
#
_entry.id   AF-A0A6U0DVM9-F1
#
_cell.length_a   1.000
_cell.length_b   1.000
_cell.length_c   1.000
_cell.angle_alpha   90.00
_cell.angle_beta   90.00
_cell.angle_gamma   90.00
#
_symmetry.space_group_name_H-M   'P 1'
#
loop_
_entity.id
_entity.type
_entity.pdbx_description
1 polymer ?
#
loop_
_entity_poly.entity_id
_entity_poly.type
_entity_poly.pdbx_seq_one_letter_code
_entity_poly.pdbx_strand_id
1 'polypeptide(L)'
;MRLKNSRPACRSRRAARDDSKRDVMTRATAARATLAARATAITRASDGRVHEEWWSYIESRVQVLLLALFSGSVDVVHECVTRDDVVLCVAFIDAHAPHRLARFRPAHVKLDGDLTYKRITKSLKNAIGFSASKVAAKERMRAKTGATVDDVSTRLAKYVSALDNRRARCRGATSASNCVTGSITPELFVLELGKGTGPFQRFLATSRNDDVVVVFTVDNDARCQPDFQLDIFEWPRWIDDVIEKVRTRYPNFPGFFHYVHFSPECTELSSCKTVGVRDVVYAEMLAKVGMSLILKLAPMVWTIESSASGKYHLATRDVIQGLLPRKVNTAIHFCACGRLNWKPGGWWTNIPYEYYSKYLPSPCVSGSQCLTKLLKGQHRNTSQNGQSSNGTPGMRRDDAMSFPDELVRCWLSAAALWLWECDDS
;
A
#
# COMPACT_ATOMS: atom_id res chain seq x y z
N MET A 1 -16.06 14.25 75.92
CA MET A 1 -14.66 13.90 75.56
C MET A 1 -14.41 14.30 74.10
N ARG A 2 -13.36 15.10 73.84
CA ARG A 2 -13.02 15.66 72.51
C ARG A 2 -12.54 14.58 71.54
N LEU A 3 -13.14 14.50 70.35
CA LEU A 3 -12.64 13.71 69.21
C LEU A 3 -11.42 14.41 68.59
N LYS A 4 -10.26 13.75 68.64
CA LYS A 4 -9.02 14.18 67.95
C LYS A 4 -9.02 13.65 66.53
N ASN A 5 -9.07 14.56 65.55
CA ASN A 5 -8.77 14.29 64.15
C ASN A 5 -7.26 14.14 63.95
N SER A 6 -6.78 12.93 63.67
CA SER A 6 -5.40 12.68 63.21
C SER A 6 -5.39 12.40 61.70
N ARG A 7 -4.88 13.34 60.91
CA ARG A 7 -4.53 13.12 59.48
C ARG A 7 -3.13 12.48 59.41
N PRO A 8 -2.93 11.35 58.69
CA PRO A 8 -1.59 10.88 58.39
C PRO A 8 -1.13 11.26 56.96
N ALA A 9 0.17 11.53 56.88
CA ALA A 9 1.07 11.23 55.75
C ALA A 9 0.80 11.87 54.37
N CYS A 10 1.08 13.18 54.23
CA CYS A 10 1.31 13.80 52.91
C CYS A 10 2.80 14.15 52.63
N ARG A 11 3.70 14.00 53.62
CA ARG A 11 5.12 14.38 53.47
C ARG A 11 6.02 13.28 52.85
N SER A 12 5.69 11.99 53.01
CA SER A 12 6.54 10.90 52.51
C SER A 12 6.50 10.70 50.98
N ARG A 13 5.40 11.09 50.32
CA ARG A 13 5.27 10.96 48.86
C ARG A 13 6.06 12.00 48.06
N ARG A 14 6.43 13.13 48.67
CA ARG A 14 7.18 14.19 47.98
C ARG A 14 8.67 13.86 47.91
N ALA A 15 9.25 13.36 49.02
CA ALA A 15 10.64 12.90 49.06
C ALA A 15 10.92 11.76 48.07
N ALA A 16 10.06 10.74 48.02
CA ALA A 16 10.21 9.62 47.08
C ALA A 16 10.14 10.05 45.60
N ARG A 17 9.42 11.13 45.27
CA ARG A 17 9.31 11.67 43.92
C ARG A 17 10.56 12.47 43.51
N ASP A 18 11.19 13.15 44.47
CA ASP A 18 12.39 13.95 44.23
C ASP A 18 13.64 13.08 44.11
N ASP A 19 13.70 11.95 44.82
CA ASP A 19 14.79 10.96 44.68
C ASP A 19 14.71 10.21 43.35
N SER A 20 13.51 9.86 42.88
CA SER A 20 13.31 9.25 41.55
C SER A 20 13.74 10.18 40.41
N LYS A 21 13.47 11.50 40.51
CA LYS A 21 13.92 12.48 39.51
C LYS A 21 15.43 12.66 39.51
N ARG A 22 16.07 12.63 40.68
CA ARG A 22 17.54 12.71 40.80
C ARG A 22 18.22 11.51 40.16
N ASP A 23 17.71 10.29 40.39
CA ASP A 23 18.27 9.07 39.78
C ASP A 23 18.15 9.09 38.24
N VAL A 24 17.02 9.56 37.69
CA VAL A 24 16.83 9.72 36.24
C VAL A 24 17.81 10.74 35.64
N MET A 25 18.03 11.88 36.28
CA MET A 25 19.00 12.89 35.79
C MET A 25 20.45 12.40 35.87
N THR A 26 20.82 11.66 36.91
CA THR A 26 22.16 11.09 37.06
C THR A 26 22.43 10.05 35.98
N ARG A 27 21.46 9.16 35.68
CA ARG A 27 21.58 8.18 34.59
C ARG A 27 21.66 8.84 33.21
N ALA A 28 20.91 9.91 32.98
CA ALA A 28 20.98 10.66 31.71
C ALA A 28 22.33 11.36 31.52
N THR A 29 22.92 11.89 32.60
CA THR A 29 24.24 12.52 32.58
C THR A 29 25.35 11.49 32.35
N ALA A 30 25.27 10.33 33.00
CA ALA A 30 26.20 9.22 32.78
C ALA A 30 26.13 8.69 31.34
N ALA A 31 24.92 8.49 30.79
CA ALA A 31 24.74 8.06 29.40
C ALA A 31 25.32 9.06 28.39
N ARG A 32 25.17 10.38 28.64
CA ARG A 32 25.77 11.43 27.81
C ARG A 32 27.30 11.42 27.88
N ALA A 33 27.88 11.22 29.07
CA ALA A 33 29.32 11.12 29.23
C ALA A 33 29.89 9.88 28.52
N THR A 34 29.21 8.73 28.60
CA THR A 34 29.59 7.51 27.88
C THR A 34 29.50 7.67 26.36
N LEU A 35 28.48 8.37 25.85
CA LEU A 35 28.35 8.66 24.41
C LEU A 35 29.45 9.60 23.93
N ALA A 36 29.78 10.64 24.70
CA ALA A 36 30.85 11.58 24.40
C ALA A 36 32.21 10.88 24.37
N ALA A 37 32.50 10.03 25.36
CA ALA A 37 33.73 9.24 25.41
C ALA A 37 33.87 8.27 24.24
N ARG A 38 32.76 7.62 23.82
CA ARG A 38 32.72 6.76 22.63
C ARG A 38 32.98 7.55 21.35
N ALA A 39 32.37 8.73 21.20
CA ALA A 39 32.59 9.59 20.04
C ALA A 39 34.07 10.01 19.94
N THR A 40 34.69 10.44 21.05
CA THR A 40 36.10 10.82 21.08
C THR A 40 37.05 9.63 20.81
N ALA A 41 36.70 8.43 21.28
CA ALA A 41 37.47 7.21 21.00
C ALA A 41 37.40 6.82 19.51
N ILE A 42 36.23 6.98 18.88
CA ILE A 42 36.06 6.75 17.42
C ILE A 42 36.86 7.77 16.61
N THR A 43 36.92 9.04 17.05
CA THR A 43 37.71 10.08 16.36
C THR A 43 39.22 9.83 16.42
N ARG A 44 39.71 9.12 17.44
CA ARG A 44 41.14 8.85 17.62
C ARG A 44 41.64 7.57 16.94
N ALA A 45 40.74 6.72 16.42
CA ALA A 45 41.08 5.35 16.01
C ALA A 45 40.95 5.06 14.51
N SER A 46 40.70 6.05 13.65
CA SER A 46 40.25 5.76 12.28
C SER A 46 41.16 6.26 11.16
N ASP A 47 41.97 5.34 10.64
CA ASP A 47 42.39 5.31 9.24
C ASP A 47 41.21 4.83 8.37
N GLY A 48 40.73 5.71 7.47
CA GLY A 48 40.02 5.38 6.23
C GLY A 48 38.61 4.74 6.26
N ARG A 49 38.21 4.00 7.30
CA ARG A 49 36.92 3.24 7.31
C ARG A 49 35.71 4.02 7.82
N VAL A 50 35.89 5.22 8.35
CA VAL A 50 34.80 6.04 8.93
C VAL A 50 33.94 6.75 7.87
N HIS A 51 34.36 6.77 6.60
CA HIS A 51 33.66 7.56 5.58
C HIS A 51 32.22 7.09 5.28
N GLU A 52 31.86 5.82 5.51
CA GLU A 52 30.50 5.30 5.30
C GLU A 52 29.59 5.45 6.53
N GLU A 53 30.10 5.20 7.74
CA GLU A 53 29.31 5.36 8.97
C GLU A 53 29.04 6.84 9.27
N TRP A 54 30.00 7.73 8.96
CA TRP A 54 29.80 9.18 9.06
C TRP A 54 28.78 9.69 8.02
N TRP A 55 28.70 9.04 6.87
CA TRP A 55 27.68 9.33 5.85
C TRP A 55 26.29 8.92 6.29
N SER A 56 26.16 7.72 6.88
CA SER A 56 24.90 7.26 7.48
C SER A 56 24.44 8.20 8.60
N TYR A 57 25.38 8.73 9.40
CA TYR A 57 25.09 9.73 10.43
C TYR A 57 24.59 11.07 9.84
N ILE A 58 25.26 11.62 8.82
CA ILE A 58 24.80 12.86 8.15
C ILE A 58 23.44 12.66 7.48
N GLU A 59 23.24 11.57 6.74
CA GLU A 59 21.96 11.26 6.08
C GLU A 59 20.82 11.16 7.11
N SER A 60 21.06 10.50 8.25
CA SER A 60 20.06 10.41 9.32
C SER A 60 19.70 11.79 9.91
N ARG A 61 20.67 12.70 10.03
CA ARG A 61 20.45 14.05 10.58
C ARG A 61 19.75 14.98 9.59
N VAL A 62 20.09 14.90 8.30
CA VAL A 62 19.38 15.61 7.23
C VAL A 62 17.94 15.12 7.11
N GLN A 63 17.70 13.81 7.23
CA GLN A 63 16.35 13.25 7.26
C GLN A 63 15.54 13.73 8.48
N VAL A 64 16.15 13.82 9.66
CA VAL A 64 15.49 14.37 10.87
C VAL A 64 15.19 15.86 10.72
N LEU A 65 16.08 16.64 10.12
CA LEU A 65 15.86 18.06 9.81
C LEU A 65 14.73 18.27 8.79
N LEU A 66 14.68 17.44 7.75
CA LEU A 66 13.59 17.46 6.77
C LEU A 66 12.26 17.05 7.41
N LEU A 67 12.24 16.04 8.28
CA LEU A 67 11.05 15.64 9.04
C LEU A 67 10.56 16.75 9.99
N ALA A 68 11.46 17.52 10.60
CA ALA A 68 11.11 18.67 11.44
C ALA A 68 10.52 19.84 10.63
N LEU A 69 11.04 20.09 9.42
CA LEU A 69 10.47 21.03 8.45
C LEU A 69 9.07 20.60 7.96
N PHE A 70 8.89 19.33 7.61
CA PHE A 70 7.61 18.82 7.09
C PHE A 70 6.52 18.60 8.15
N SER A 71 6.90 18.60 9.44
CA SER A 71 5.94 18.57 10.57
C SER A 71 5.52 19.96 11.07
N GLY A 72 6.00 21.04 10.43
CA GLY A 72 5.65 22.42 10.81
C GLY A 72 6.30 22.88 12.12
N SER A 73 7.41 22.27 12.53
CA SER A 73 8.08 22.57 13.81
C SER A 73 9.26 23.56 13.68
N VAL A 74 9.59 24.02 12.46
CA VAL A 74 10.68 24.97 12.17
C VAL A 74 10.31 25.81 10.94
N ASP A 75 10.45 27.13 11.01
CA ASP A 75 9.94 28.03 9.96
C ASP A 75 10.99 28.55 8.94
N VAL A 76 12.30 28.56 9.21
CA VAL A 76 13.28 29.08 8.23
C VAL A 76 14.65 28.37 8.31
N VAL A 77 15.18 27.97 7.16
CA VAL A 77 16.61 27.68 6.94
C VAL A 77 17.14 28.76 6.00
N HIS A 78 18.12 29.55 6.45
CA HIS A 78 18.83 30.47 5.56
C HIS A 78 20.11 29.79 5.05
N GLU A 79 20.22 29.67 3.74
CA GLU A 79 21.43 29.21 3.07
C GLU A 79 22.30 30.43 2.71
N CYS A 80 23.49 30.54 3.28
CA CYS A 80 24.51 31.48 2.81
C CYS A 80 25.63 30.66 2.17
N VAL A 81 25.73 30.73 0.85
CA VAL A 81 26.80 30.13 0.07
C VAL A 81 27.81 31.22 -0.28
N THR A 82 29.05 31.08 0.17
CA THR A 82 30.17 31.85 -0.38
C THR A 82 31.07 30.91 -1.19
N ARG A 83 31.96 31.49 -2.00
CA ARG A 83 32.74 30.78 -3.03
C ARG A 83 33.66 29.70 -2.47
N ASP A 84 34.01 29.78 -1.18
CA ASP A 84 35.07 28.97 -0.57
C ASP A 84 34.64 28.17 0.69
N ASP A 85 33.40 28.28 1.18
CA ASP A 85 32.90 27.52 2.35
C ASP A 85 31.37 27.30 2.31
N VAL A 86 30.90 26.14 2.80
CA VAL A 86 29.48 25.89 3.11
C VAL A 86 29.28 26.03 4.62
N VAL A 87 28.64 27.10 5.06
CA VAL A 87 28.26 27.29 6.46
C VAL A 87 26.76 27.04 6.60
N LEU A 88 26.38 25.90 7.18
CA LEU A 88 24.99 25.61 7.51
C LEU A 88 24.62 26.29 8.84
N CYS A 89 23.99 27.46 8.77
CA CYS A 89 23.44 28.13 9.94
C CYS A 89 21.98 27.70 10.16
N VAL A 90 21.73 26.89 11.20
CA VAL A 90 20.38 26.54 11.63
C VAL A 90 19.98 27.45 12.79
N ALA A 91 19.02 28.35 12.56
CA ALA A 91 18.41 29.13 13.63
C ALA A 91 17.14 28.42 14.11
N PHE A 92 17.03 28.19 15.42
CA PHE A 92 15.80 27.69 16.04
C PHE A 92 14.99 28.88 16.54
N ILE A 93 13.77 29.05 16.03
CA ILE A 93 12.80 30.00 16.56
C ILE A 93 11.74 29.21 17.31
N ASP A 94 11.56 29.51 18.59
CA ASP A 94 10.49 28.94 19.40
C ASP A 94 9.16 29.58 18.98
N ALA A 95 8.26 28.77 18.42
CA ALA A 95 6.94 29.21 17.95
C ALA A 95 6.07 29.82 19.06
N HIS A 96 6.40 29.60 20.34
CA HIS A 96 5.66 30.14 21.48
C HIS A 96 6.33 31.37 22.12
N ALA A 97 7.51 31.78 21.65
CA ALA A 97 8.23 32.95 22.18
C ALA A 97 9.18 33.58 21.13
N PRO A 98 8.66 34.26 20.09
CA PRO A 98 9.45 34.72 18.93
C PRO A 98 10.53 35.78 19.24
N HIS A 99 10.62 36.28 20.48
CA HIS A 99 11.55 37.35 20.87
C HIS A 99 12.85 36.84 21.54
N ARG A 100 13.01 35.53 21.76
CA ARG A 100 14.22 34.95 22.36
C ARG A 100 15.09 34.26 21.31
N LEU A 101 16.04 35.01 20.75
CA LEU A 101 17.15 34.45 19.98
C LEU A 101 18.23 33.89 20.93
N ALA A 102 18.43 32.57 20.93
CA ALA A 102 19.61 31.98 21.55
C ALA A 102 20.83 32.20 20.63
N ARG A 103 21.85 32.91 21.09
CA ARG A 103 23.11 33.08 20.35
C ARG A 103 23.90 31.76 20.37
N PHE A 104 24.14 31.18 19.20
CA PHE A 104 25.10 30.08 19.02
C PHE A 104 26.23 30.49 18.07
N ARG A 105 27.43 29.92 18.28
CA ARG A 105 28.59 30.08 17.39
C ARG A 105 28.56 29.02 16.28
N PRO A 106 28.85 29.37 15.02
CA PRO A 106 28.92 28.39 13.93
C PRO A 106 30.12 27.45 14.11
N ALA A 107 29.96 26.20 13.66
CA ALA A 107 31.05 25.26 13.48
C ALA A 107 31.43 25.25 11.99
N HIS A 108 32.69 25.54 11.67
CA HIS A 108 33.22 25.48 10.31
C HIS A 108 33.67 24.05 9.99
N VAL A 109 33.25 23.52 8.84
CA VAL A 109 33.72 22.23 8.31
C VAL A 109 34.22 22.47 6.89
N LYS A 110 35.53 22.34 6.68
CA LYS A 110 36.16 22.37 5.35
C LYS A 110 35.97 21.00 4.69
N LEU A 111 35.41 20.97 3.49
CA LEU A 111 35.29 19.75 2.68
C LEU A 111 36.27 19.84 1.51
N ASP A 112 37.27 18.96 1.47
CA ASP A 112 38.18 18.83 0.33
C ASP A 112 37.53 18.01 -0.80
N GLY A 113 37.51 18.57 -2.01
CA GLY A 113 37.32 17.83 -3.26
C GLY A 113 36.03 18.09 -4.05
N ASP A 114 36.22 18.41 -5.34
CA ASP A 114 35.19 18.69 -6.36
C ASP A 114 34.27 17.46 -6.67
N LEU A 115 34.76 16.23 -6.39
CA LEU A 115 33.98 14.99 -6.56
C LEU A 115 32.86 14.83 -5.52
N THR A 116 33.10 15.31 -4.29
CA THR A 116 32.18 15.21 -3.14
C THR A 116 30.98 16.14 -3.34
N TYR A 117 31.23 17.36 -3.82
CA TYR A 117 30.20 18.35 -4.13
C TYR A 117 29.24 17.84 -5.22
N LYS A 118 29.77 17.26 -6.31
CA LYS A 118 28.95 16.75 -7.43
C LYS A 118 28.06 15.58 -7.01
N ARG A 119 28.54 14.67 -6.14
CA ARG A 119 27.75 13.55 -5.61
C ARG A 119 26.63 13.99 -4.65
N ILE A 120 26.91 14.94 -3.76
CA ILE A 120 25.91 15.51 -2.83
C ILE A 120 24.81 16.22 -3.62
N THR A 121 25.20 17.07 -4.56
CA THR A 121 24.26 17.84 -5.38
C THR A 121 23.37 16.94 -6.22
N LYS A 122 23.91 15.85 -6.80
CA LYS A 122 23.14 14.86 -7.57
C LYS A 122 22.15 14.10 -6.69
N SER A 123 22.56 13.67 -5.50
CA SER A 123 21.71 12.92 -4.57
C SER A 123 20.57 13.78 -4.01
N LEU A 124 20.87 15.04 -3.66
CA LEU A 124 19.86 16.03 -3.24
C LEU A 124 18.90 16.37 -4.38
N LYS A 125 19.39 16.63 -5.60
CA LYS A 125 18.53 16.89 -6.77
C LYS A 125 17.61 15.71 -7.08
N ASN A 126 18.09 14.47 -6.96
CA ASN A 126 17.27 13.28 -7.15
C ASN A 126 16.22 13.11 -6.04
N ALA A 127 16.58 13.31 -4.78
CA ALA A 127 15.65 13.23 -3.66
C ALA A 127 14.58 14.33 -3.70
N ILE A 128 14.98 15.58 -4.01
CA ILE A 128 14.09 16.73 -4.15
C ILE A 128 13.20 16.57 -5.39
N GLY A 129 13.75 16.15 -6.53
CA GLY A 129 12.99 15.93 -7.77
C GLY A 129 11.96 14.80 -7.66
N PHE A 130 12.32 13.70 -6.98
CA PHE A 130 11.41 12.59 -6.72
C PHE A 130 10.30 12.97 -5.71
N SER A 131 10.62 13.82 -4.74
CA SER A 131 9.64 14.33 -3.77
C SER A 131 8.69 15.37 -4.41
N ALA A 132 9.23 16.30 -5.20
CA ALA A 132 8.46 17.37 -5.84
C ALA A 132 7.44 16.83 -6.86
N SER A 133 7.78 15.77 -7.62
CA SER A 133 6.84 15.15 -8.56
C SER A 133 5.66 14.47 -7.84
N LYS A 134 5.92 13.78 -6.73
CA LYS A 134 4.89 13.18 -5.86
C LYS A 134 4.02 14.23 -5.17
N VAL A 135 4.62 15.32 -4.68
CA VAL A 135 3.90 16.44 -4.05
C VAL A 135 3.02 17.16 -5.09
N ALA A 136 3.54 17.43 -6.28
CA ALA A 136 2.76 18.07 -7.35
C ALA A 136 1.60 17.17 -7.83
N ALA A 137 1.79 15.85 -7.93
CA ALA A 137 0.71 14.91 -8.24
C ALA A 137 -0.38 14.91 -7.14
N LYS A 138 0.05 14.93 -5.87
CA LYS A 138 -0.84 15.02 -4.69
C LYS A 138 -1.67 16.32 -4.68
N GLU A 139 -1.05 17.47 -4.95
CA GLU A 139 -1.75 18.76 -4.98
C GLU A 139 -2.70 18.89 -6.16
N ARG A 140 -2.28 18.45 -7.36
CA ARG A 140 -3.15 18.44 -8.56
C ARG A 140 -4.40 17.57 -8.36
N MET A 141 -4.26 16.43 -7.69
CA MET A 141 -5.39 15.52 -7.43
C MET A 141 -6.32 16.01 -6.32
N ARG A 142 -5.78 16.60 -5.25
CA ARG A 142 -6.59 17.29 -4.23
C ARG A 142 -7.41 18.42 -4.85
N ALA A 143 -6.81 19.19 -5.76
CA ALA A 143 -7.50 20.29 -6.45
C ALA A 143 -8.56 19.81 -7.46
N LYS A 144 -8.33 18.70 -8.17
CA LYS A 144 -9.23 18.23 -9.24
C LYS A 144 -10.38 17.36 -8.80
N THR A 145 -10.22 16.58 -7.74
CA THR A 145 -11.23 15.54 -7.44
C THR A 145 -12.42 16.06 -6.64
N GLY A 146 -12.28 17.11 -5.82
CA GLY A 146 -13.36 17.74 -5.03
C GLY A 146 -14.10 16.84 -4.02
N ALA A 147 -14.06 15.53 -4.23
CA ALA A 147 -14.68 14.48 -3.46
C ALA A 147 -13.76 14.06 -2.32
N THR A 148 -14.29 14.12 -1.10
CA THR A 148 -13.61 13.58 0.09
C THR A 148 -13.32 12.09 -0.08
N VAL A 149 -12.38 11.54 0.70
CA VAL A 149 -12.03 10.10 0.66
C VAL A 149 -13.25 9.23 0.93
N ASP A 150 -14.17 9.69 1.76
CA ASP A 150 -15.39 8.98 2.17
C ASP A 150 -16.44 8.84 1.05
N ASP A 151 -16.36 9.65 -0.01
CA ASP A 151 -17.36 9.65 -1.08
C ASP A 151 -17.25 8.43 -2.01
N VAL A 152 -16.03 8.00 -2.37
CA VAL A 152 -15.83 7.01 -3.45
C VAL A 152 -16.27 5.61 -3.04
N SER A 153 -15.83 5.10 -1.89
CA SER A 153 -16.25 3.76 -1.45
C SER A 153 -17.73 3.70 -1.11
N THR A 154 -18.28 4.78 -0.56
CA THR A 154 -19.72 4.91 -0.31
C THR A 154 -20.51 4.90 -1.63
N ARG A 155 -20.05 5.62 -2.65
CA ARG A 155 -20.66 5.61 -3.99
C ARG A 155 -20.57 4.24 -4.65
N LEU A 156 -19.43 3.55 -4.52
CA LEU A 156 -19.28 2.19 -5.02
C LEU A 156 -20.21 1.21 -4.28
N ALA A 157 -20.37 1.36 -2.97
CA ALA A 157 -21.36 0.60 -2.20
C ALA A 157 -22.80 0.87 -2.65
N LYS A 158 -23.16 2.13 -2.92
CA LYS A 158 -24.48 2.51 -3.47
C LYS A 158 -24.69 1.93 -4.87
N TYR A 159 -23.69 2.00 -5.74
CA TYR A 159 -23.71 1.38 -7.06
C TYR A 159 -23.97 -0.12 -6.97
N VAL A 160 -23.27 -0.83 -6.09
CA VAL A 160 -23.46 -2.27 -5.89
C VAL A 160 -24.86 -2.58 -5.34
N SER A 161 -25.37 -1.75 -4.41
CA SER A 161 -26.74 -1.90 -3.90
C SER A 161 -27.78 -1.70 -5.00
N ALA A 162 -27.52 -0.79 -5.96
CA ALA A 162 -28.38 -0.60 -7.12
C ALA A 162 -28.36 -1.82 -8.06
N LEU A 163 -27.19 -2.46 -8.25
CA LEU A 163 -27.07 -3.72 -9.00
C LEU A 163 -27.88 -4.84 -8.32
N ASP A 164 -27.74 -5.01 -7.01
CA ASP A 164 -28.49 -6.00 -6.25
C ASP A 164 -30.01 -5.78 -6.34
N ASN A 165 -30.46 -4.53 -6.26
CA ASN A 165 -31.87 -4.18 -6.42
C ASN A 165 -32.38 -4.46 -7.84
N ARG A 166 -31.56 -4.23 -8.86
CA ARG A 166 -31.91 -4.59 -10.25
C ARG A 166 -32.11 -6.10 -10.37
N ARG A 167 -31.21 -6.90 -9.81
CA ARG A 167 -31.30 -8.38 -9.76
C ARG A 167 -32.54 -8.86 -9.00
N ALA A 168 -32.86 -8.27 -7.84
CA ALA A 168 -34.03 -8.66 -7.06
C ALA A 168 -35.33 -8.49 -7.85
N ARG A 169 -35.44 -7.43 -8.69
CA ARG A 169 -36.58 -7.22 -9.59
C ARG A 169 -36.63 -8.25 -10.71
N CYS A 170 -35.49 -8.51 -11.33
CA CYS A 170 -35.32 -9.51 -12.39
C CYS A 170 -35.75 -10.93 -11.93
N ARG A 171 -35.35 -11.37 -10.73
CA ARG A 171 -35.75 -12.68 -10.19
C ARG A 171 -37.26 -12.81 -9.92
N GLY A 172 -37.91 -11.71 -9.57
CA GLY A 172 -39.36 -11.67 -9.34
C GLY A 172 -40.20 -11.69 -10.61
N ALA A 173 -39.60 -11.45 -11.78
CA ALA A 173 -40.29 -11.34 -13.06
C ALA A 173 -40.36 -12.68 -13.84
N THR A 174 -40.13 -13.82 -13.19
CA THR A 174 -40.16 -15.16 -13.80
C THR A 174 -41.59 -15.58 -14.20
N SER A 175 -42.07 -15.00 -15.31
CA SER A 175 -43.18 -15.49 -16.11
C SER A 175 -42.63 -15.98 -17.45
N ALA A 176 -42.47 -17.30 -17.55
CA ALA A 176 -42.50 -18.17 -18.72
C ALA A 176 -42.00 -17.67 -20.10
N SER A 177 -41.00 -18.41 -20.58
CA SER A 177 -40.82 -18.89 -21.96
C SER A 177 -40.57 -17.86 -23.06
N ASN A 178 -39.30 -17.78 -23.48
CA ASN A 178 -38.90 -18.06 -24.85
C ASN A 178 -37.39 -18.34 -24.86
N CYS A 179 -37.02 -19.63 -24.77
CA CYS A 179 -35.64 -20.07 -24.88
C CYS A 179 -35.14 -19.79 -26.31
N VAL A 180 -34.38 -18.72 -26.48
CA VAL A 180 -33.62 -18.47 -27.71
C VAL A 180 -32.49 -19.48 -27.75
N THR A 181 -32.62 -20.52 -28.58
CA THR A 181 -31.66 -21.63 -28.73
C THR A 181 -30.40 -21.26 -29.52
N GLY A 182 -29.95 -20.01 -29.45
CA GLY A 182 -28.71 -19.55 -30.08
C GLY A 182 -27.54 -19.70 -29.12
N SER A 183 -26.84 -20.83 -29.18
CA SER A 183 -25.63 -21.13 -28.39
C SER A 183 -24.45 -20.26 -28.83
N ILE A 184 -24.45 -18.98 -28.46
CA ILE A 184 -23.24 -18.17 -28.43
C ILE A 184 -23.08 -17.73 -26.99
N THR A 185 -22.20 -18.42 -26.25
CA THR A 185 -21.75 -17.89 -24.95
C THR A 185 -21.04 -16.57 -25.26
N PRO A 186 -21.53 -15.41 -24.77
CA PRO A 186 -20.87 -14.15 -25.06
C PRO A 186 -19.44 -14.17 -24.50
N GLU A 187 -18.49 -13.65 -25.27
CA GLU A 187 -17.12 -13.49 -24.81
C GLU A 187 -17.06 -12.58 -23.56
N LEU A 188 -16.31 -13.01 -22.56
CA LEU A 188 -16.10 -12.28 -21.32
C LEU A 188 -14.92 -11.31 -21.47
N PHE A 189 -15.22 -10.05 -21.76
CA PHE A 189 -14.26 -8.95 -21.71
C PHE A 189 -13.89 -8.54 -20.27
N VAL A 190 -12.61 -8.70 -19.93
CA VAL A 190 -12.03 -8.43 -18.60
C VAL A 190 -10.99 -7.31 -18.70
N LEU A 191 -11.04 -6.35 -17.77
CA LEU A 191 -9.98 -5.35 -17.57
C LEU A 191 -9.24 -5.63 -16.26
N GLU A 192 -7.94 -5.86 -16.35
CA GLU A 192 -7.03 -6.07 -15.22
C GLU A 192 -6.23 -4.79 -14.96
N LEU A 193 -6.47 -4.16 -13.81
CA LEU A 193 -5.83 -2.93 -13.35
C LEU A 193 -4.73 -3.24 -12.33
N GLY A 194 -3.51 -2.75 -12.57
CA GLY A 194 -2.35 -3.08 -11.73
C GLY A 194 -1.84 -4.49 -12.01
N LYS A 195 -1.59 -4.76 -13.30
CA LYS A 195 -1.20 -6.08 -13.84
C LYS A 195 -0.17 -6.79 -12.97
N GLY A 196 0.92 -6.11 -12.62
CA GLY A 196 2.06 -6.75 -11.94
C GLY A 196 2.57 -7.97 -12.74
N THR A 197 2.31 -9.18 -12.23
CA THR A 197 2.69 -10.44 -12.91
C THR A 197 1.71 -10.91 -13.98
N GLY A 198 0.58 -10.22 -14.18
CA GLY A 198 -0.48 -10.57 -15.14
C GLY A 198 -1.13 -11.94 -14.89
N PRO A 199 -1.65 -12.21 -13.67
CA PRO A 199 -2.21 -13.52 -13.34
C PRO A 199 -3.34 -13.96 -14.28
N PHE A 200 -4.19 -13.04 -14.74
CA PHE A 200 -5.29 -13.38 -15.65
C PHE A 200 -4.78 -13.76 -17.03
N GLN A 201 -3.91 -12.93 -17.63
CA GLN A 201 -3.32 -13.21 -18.94
C GLN A 201 -2.52 -14.52 -18.93
N ARG A 202 -1.75 -14.78 -17.87
CA ARG A 202 -1.00 -16.03 -17.73
C ARG A 202 -1.91 -17.25 -17.64
N PHE A 203 -3.00 -17.15 -16.88
CA PHE A 203 -3.98 -18.24 -16.79
C PHE A 203 -4.63 -18.52 -18.15
N LEU A 204 -4.98 -17.49 -18.93
CA LEU A 204 -5.55 -17.71 -20.28
C LEU A 204 -4.55 -18.39 -21.21
N ALA A 205 -3.28 -17.97 -21.19
CA ALA A 205 -2.23 -18.59 -21.99
C ALA A 205 -2.02 -20.08 -21.69
N THR A 206 -2.32 -20.53 -20.46
CA THR A 206 -2.16 -21.95 -20.06
C THR A 206 -3.45 -22.77 -20.17
N SER A 207 -4.62 -22.14 -20.10
CA SER A 207 -5.90 -22.83 -19.97
C SER A 207 -6.69 -23.03 -21.27
N ARG A 208 -6.24 -22.47 -22.40
CA ARG A 208 -6.95 -22.50 -23.71
C ARG A 208 -8.40 -21.98 -23.63
N ASN A 209 -8.62 -20.98 -22.77
CA ASN A 209 -9.91 -20.28 -22.62
C ASN A 209 -9.92 -18.94 -23.39
N ASP A 210 -8.98 -18.73 -24.29
CA ASP A 210 -8.83 -17.53 -25.10
C ASP A 210 -10.00 -17.30 -26.07
N ASP A 211 -10.74 -18.36 -26.40
CA ASP A 211 -11.95 -18.28 -27.23
C ASP A 211 -13.18 -17.70 -26.49
N VAL A 212 -13.15 -17.62 -25.15
CA VAL A 212 -14.32 -17.21 -24.34
C VAL A 212 -14.00 -16.05 -23.41
N VAL A 213 -12.73 -15.79 -23.10
CA VAL A 213 -12.33 -14.72 -22.18
C VAL A 213 -11.26 -13.86 -22.85
N VAL A 214 -11.53 -12.56 -22.96
CA VAL A 214 -10.60 -11.58 -23.51
C VAL A 214 -10.13 -10.66 -22.37
N VAL A 215 -8.85 -10.73 -22.02
CA VAL A 215 -8.26 -9.91 -20.94
C VAL A 215 -7.44 -8.78 -21.51
N PHE A 216 -7.68 -7.57 -21.00
CA PHE A 216 -6.86 -6.39 -21.23
C PHE A 216 -6.19 -5.95 -19.94
N THR A 217 -4.93 -5.56 -20.03
CA THR A 217 -4.11 -5.21 -18.87
C THR A 217 -3.67 -3.76 -18.91
N VAL A 218 -3.81 -3.06 -17.79
CA VAL A 218 -3.35 -1.68 -17.59
C VAL A 218 -2.34 -1.64 -16.45
N ASP A 219 -1.15 -1.12 -16.72
CA ASP A 219 -0.10 -0.90 -15.73
C ASP A 219 0.79 0.28 -16.17
N ASN A 220 1.46 0.95 -15.25
CA ASN A 220 2.41 2.02 -15.60
C ASN A 220 3.84 1.49 -15.74
N ASP A 221 4.12 0.27 -15.29
CA ASP A 221 5.42 -0.37 -15.37
C ASP A 221 5.57 -1.16 -16.68
N ALA A 222 6.44 -0.66 -17.57
CA ALA A 222 6.76 -1.32 -18.83
C ALA A 222 7.29 -2.75 -18.64
N ARG A 223 7.91 -3.07 -17.48
CA ARG A 223 8.45 -4.40 -17.19
C ARG A 223 7.35 -5.46 -17.08
N CYS A 224 6.13 -5.05 -16.74
CA CYS A 224 4.96 -5.91 -16.68
C CYS A 224 4.37 -6.21 -18.07
N GLN A 225 4.85 -5.52 -19.12
CA GLN A 225 4.37 -5.64 -20.50
C GLN A 225 2.83 -5.55 -20.61
N PRO A 226 2.18 -4.50 -20.06
CA PRO A 226 0.74 -4.36 -20.16
C PRO A 226 0.29 -4.11 -21.61
N ASP A 227 -0.96 -4.43 -21.93
CA ASP A 227 -1.58 -4.07 -23.22
C ASP A 227 -1.66 -2.56 -23.37
N PHE A 228 -1.92 -1.87 -22.26
CA PHE A 228 -1.93 -0.42 -22.18
C PHE A 228 -0.99 0.06 -21.07
N GLN A 229 0.19 0.56 -21.45
CA GLN A 229 1.12 1.18 -20.51
C GLN A 229 0.67 2.59 -20.14
N LEU A 230 -0.17 2.71 -19.11
CA LEU A 230 -0.85 3.95 -18.72
C LEU A 230 -0.83 4.13 -17.20
N ASP A 231 -0.74 5.38 -16.74
CA ASP A 231 -0.91 5.69 -15.33
C ASP A 231 -2.40 5.75 -14.97
N ILE A 232 -2.82 4.94 -14.00
CA ILE A 232 -4.20 4.92 -13.52
C ILE A 232 -4.62 6.27 -12.92
N PHE A 233 -3.68 7.08 -12.40
CA PHE A 233 -3.98 8.45 -11.96
C PHE A 233 -4.48 9.35 -13.10
N GLU A 234 -4.19 9.00 -14.34
CA GLU A 234 -4.60 9.75 -15.53
C GLU A 234 -5.79 9.14 -16.28
N TRP A 235 -6.50 8.17 -15.69
CA TRP A 235 -7.62 7.48 -16.36
C TRP A 235 -8.65 8.38 -17.05
N PRO A 236 -9.01 9.57 -16.53
CA PRO A 236 -9.98 10.42 -17.22
C PRO A 236 -9.52 10.90 -18.61
N ARG A 237 -8.21 10.80 -18.92
CA ARG A 237 -7.65 11.20 -20.21
C ARG A 237 -7.60 10.08 -21.23
N TRP A 238 -7.55 8.83 -20.80
CA TRP A 238 -7.26 7.70 -21.68
C TRP A 238 -8.38 6.65 -21.72
N ILE A 239 -9.35 6.69 -20.81
CA ILE A 239 -10.34 5.60 -20.71
C ILE A 239 -11.18 5.44 -21.98
N ASP A 240 -11.59 6.55 -22.60
CA ASP A 240 -12.39 6.52 -23.82
C ASP A 240 -11.55 6.00 -25.01
N ASP A 241 -10.27 6.39 -25.08
CA ASP A 241 -9.32 5.86 -26.08
C ASP A 241 -9.07 4.36 -25.92
N VAL A 242 -8.99 3.86 -24.67
CA VAL A 242 -8.85 2.42 -24.40
C VAL A 242 -10.09 1.67 -24.88
N ILE A 243 -11.29 2.16 -24.55
CA ILE A 243 -12.55 1.57 -25.00
C ILE A 243 -12.61 1.53 -26.54
N GLU A 244 -12.21 2.60 -27.22
CA GLU A 244 -12.20 2.66 -28.69
C GLU A 244 -11.18 1.69 -29.31
N LYS A 245 -9.98 1.59 -28.74
CA LYS A 245 -8.96 0.62 -29.19
C LYS A 245 -9.43 -0.82 -29.01
N VAL A 246 -10.09 -1.12 -27.90
CA VAL A 246 -10.68 -2.45 -27.67
C VAL A 246 -11.76 -2.74 -28.70
N ARG A 247 -12.69 -1.81 -28.92
CA ARG A 247 -13.75 -1.92 -29.94
C ARG A 247 -13.21 -2.15 -31.34
N THR A 248 -12.17 -1.41 -31.73
CA THR A 248 -11.50 -1.56 -33.03
C THR A 248 -10.86 -2.94 -33.18
N ARG A 249 -10.27 -3.48 -32.10
CA ARG A 249 -9.59 -4.78 -32.12
C ARG A 249 -10.55 -5.97 -32.01
N TYR A 250 -11.66 -5.79 -31.30
CA TYR A 250 -12.67 -6.82 -31.03
C TYR A 250 -14.05 -6.28 -31.41
N PRO A 251 -14.52 -6.50 -32.65
CA PRO A 251 -15.79 -5.94 -33.15
C PRO A 251 -17.03 -6.39 -32.36
N ASN A 252 -16.93 -7.51 -31.66
CA ASN A 252 -17.96 -8.06 -30.76
C ASN A 252 -17.90 -7.49 -29.33
N PHE A 253 -16.96 -6.60 -29.02
CA PHE A 253 -16.91 -5.90 -27.74
C PHE A 253 -18.17 -5.05 -27.56
N PRO A 254 -18.95 -5.23 -26.48
CA PRO A 254 -20.23 -4.55 -26.32
C PRO A 254 -20.10 -3.07 -25.93
N GLY A 255 -18.87 -2.52 -25.90
CA GLY A 255 -18.58 -1.15 -25.48
C GLY A 255 -18.40 -0.98 -23.97
N PHE A 256 -18.41 -2.07 -23.20
CA PHE A 256 -18.13 -2.08 -21.77
C PHE A 256 -17.41 -3.36 -21.34
N PHE A 257 -16.65 -3.30 -20.24
CA PHE A 257 -16.02 -4.49 -19.65
C PHE A 257 -17.00 -5.20 -18.73
N HIS A 258 -17.19 -6.50 -18.91
CA HIS A 258 -18.03 -7.32 -18.04
C HIS A 258 -17.43 -7.46 -16.65
N TYR A 259 -16.09 -7.56 -16.58
CA TYR A 259 -15.36 -7.78 -15.34
C TYR A 259 -14.16 -6.83 -15.24
N VAL A 260 -14.03 -6.10 -14.13
CA VAL A 260 -12.80 -5.39 -13.76
C VAL A 260 -12.14 -6.02 -12.54
N HIS A 261 -10.92 -6.52 -12.70
CA HIS A 261 -10.05 -6.90 -11.58
C HIS A 261 -9.11 -5.73 -11.24
N PHE A 262 -8.96 -5.41 -9.96
CA PHE A 262 -8.02 -4.38 -9.50
C PHE A 262 -7.13 -4.90 -8.37
N SER A 263 -5.83 -4.88 -8.60
CA SER A 263 -4.81 -5.23 -7.61
C SER A 263 -3.87 -4.05 -7.39
N PRO A 264 -4.24 -3.04 -6.57
CA PRO A 264 -3.33 -1.93 -6.26
C PRO A 264 -2.01 -2.43 -5.66
N GLU A 265 -0.92 -1.72 -5.94
CA GLU A 265 0.37 -1.98 -5.29
C GLU A 265 0.21 -1.93 -3.76
N CYS A 266 0.33 -3.10 -3.13
CA CYS A 266 0.04 -3.30 -1.72
C CYS A 266 1.31 -3.36 -0.86
N THR A 267 2.51 -3.20 -1.44
CA THR A 267 3.79 -3.22 -0.72
C THR A 267 3.81 -2.22 0.44
N GLU A 268 3.24 -1.03 0.24
CA GLU A 268 3.17 0.03 1.27
C GLU A 268 2.21 -0.31 2.42
N LEU A 269 1.21 -1.15 2.15
CA LEU A 269 0.18 -1.58 3.10
C LEU A 269 0.53 -2.92 3.78
N SER A 270 1.37 -3.73 3.14
CA SER A 270 1.73 -5.08 3.56
C SER A 270 2.70 -5.10 4.74
N SER A 271 2.43 -5.98 5.71
CA SER A 271 3.35 -6.31 6.81
C SER A 271 4.71 -6.84 6.35
N CYS A 272 4.81 -7.35 5.11
CA CYS A 272 6.04 -7.92 4.56
C CYS A 272 7.10 -6.86 4.22
N LYS A 273 6.74 -5.58 4.11
CA LYS A 273 7.72 -4.50 3.94
C LYS A 273 8.41 -4.18 5.28
N THR A 274 9.58 -4.77 5.50
CA THR A 274 10.36 -4.62 6.74
C THR A 274 11.39 -3.48 6.67
N VAL A 275 11.62 -2.93 5.48
CA VAL A 275 12.63 -1.90 5.22
C VAL A 275 12.05 -0.68 4.51
N GLY A 276 12.68 0.48 4.74
CA GLY A 276 12.31 1.76 4.15
C GLY A 276 11.08 2.42 4.79
N VAL A 277 10.84 3.68 4.43
CA VAL A 277 9.67 4.44 4.87
C VAL A 277 8.46 4.02 4.04
N ARG A 278 7.30 3.90 4.70
CA ARG A 278 6.03 3.56 4.05
C ARG A 278 5.34 4.79 3.49
N ASP A 279 4.90 4.72 2.24
CA ASP A 279 4.09 5.73 1.56
C ASP A 279 2.62 5.29 1.54
N VAL A 280 2.03 5.17 2.74
CA VAL A 280 0.64 4.71 2.93
C VAL A 280 -0.35 5.65 2.22
N VAL A 281 -0.06 6.95 2.21
CA VAL A 281 -0.92 7.95 1.57
C VAL A 281 -1.00 7.71 0.06
N TYR A 282 0.11 7.45 -0.60
CA TYR A 282 0.11 7.12 -2.03
C TYR A 282 -0.71 5.85 -2.31
N ALA A 283 -0.52 4.79 -1.50
CA ALA A 283 -1.24 3.54 -1.68
C ALA A 283 -2.77 3.69 -1.48
N GLU A 284 -3.20 4.50 -0.51
CA GLU A 284 -4.62 4.84 -0.35
C GLU A 284 -5.16 5.64 -1.54
N MET A 285 -4.38 6.60 -2.03
CA MET A 285 -4.76 7.40 -3.19
C MET A 285 -4.91 6.52 -4.44
N LEU A 286 -3.99 5.57 -4.64
CA LEU A 286 -4.05 4.58 -5.71
C LEU A 286 -5.31 3.73 -5.60
N ALA A 287 -5.62 3.20 -4.41
CA ALA A 287 -6.85 2.44 -4.17
C ALA A 287 -8.10 3.28 -4.48
N LYS A 288 -8.14 4.55 -4.04
CA LYS A 288 -9.25 5.48 -4.32
C LYS A 288 -9.45 5.70 -5.82
N VAL A 289 -8.36 5.92 -6.56
CA VAL A 289 -8.39 6.15 -8.01
C VAL A 289 -8.87 4.90 -8.75
N GLY A 290 -8.37 3.72 -8.40
CA GLY A 290 -8.84 2.47 -9.01
C GLY A 290 -10.33 2.21 -8.74
N MET A 291 -10.82 2.45 -7.52
CA MET A 291 -12.25 2.38 -7.23
C MET A 291 -13.08 3.41 -8.00
N SER A 292 -12.53 4.62 -8.21
CA SER A 292 -13.19 5.65 -9.01
C SER A 292 -13.29 5.23 -10.48
N LEU A 293 -12.27 4.54 -11.01
CA LEU A 293 -12.29 3.99 -12.35
C LEU A 293 -13.29 2.82 -12.46
N ILE A 294 -13.36 1.92 -11.48
CA ILE A 294 -14.40 0.87 -11.42
C ILE A 294 -15.80 1.51 -11.45
N LEU A 295 -16.02 2.57 -10.68
CA LEU A 295 -17.28 3.33 -10.70
C LEU A 295 -17.59 3.95 -12.07
N LYS A 296 -16.59 4.52 -12.75
CA LYS A 296 -16.76 5.10 -14.08
C LYS A 296 -17.11 4.04 -15.12
N LEU A 297 -16.42 2.89 -15.07
CA LEU A 297 -16.63 1.77 -15.97
C LEU A 297 -17.95 1.05 -15.70
N ALA A 298 -18.41 1.09 -14.44
CA ALA A 298 -19.62 0.42 -13.97
C ALA A 298 -19.73 -1.03 -14.46
N PRO A 299 -18.68 -1.87 -14.26
CA PRO A 299 -18.72 -3.25 -14.72
C PRO A 299 -19.73 -4.05 -13.90
N MET A 300 -20.36 -5.03 -14.54
CA MET A 300 -21.25 -5.95 -13.83
C MET A 300 -20.49 -6.69 -12.74
N VAL A 301 -19.25 -7.11 -13.02
CA VAL A 301 -18.40 -7.81 -12.06
C VAL A 301 -17.15 -7.02 -11.71
N TRP A 302 -16.76 -7.02 -10.44
CA TRP A 302 -15.46 -6.54 -10.02
C TRP A 302 -14.89 -7.31 -8.84
N THR A 303 -13.56 -7.32 -8.76
CA THR A 303 -12.80 -7.80 -7.60
C THR A 303 -11.67 -6.82 -7.29
N ILE A 304 -11.39 -6.62 -5.99
CA ILE A 304 -10.25 -5.85 -5.51
C ILE A 304 -9.40 -6.76 -4.62
N GLU A 305 -8.11 -6.87 -4.89
CA GLU A 305 -7.14 -7.60 -4.04
C GLU A 305 -6.27 -6.61 -3.25
N SER A 306 -5.91 -6.97 -2.03
CA SER A 306 -4.84 -6.30 -1.28
C SER A 306 -4.26 -7.24 -0.24
N SER A 307 -3.28 -6.76 0.53
CA SER A 307 -2.75 -7.51 1.69
C SER A 307 -3.86 -7.80 2.71
N ALA A 308 -3.94 -9.03 3.23
CA ALA A 308 -4.93 -9.36 4.28
C ALA A 308 -4.49 -8.97 5.70
N SER A 309 -3.23 -8.58 5.89
CA SER A 309 -2.64 -8.41 7.23
C SER A 309 -1.64 -7.27 7.30
N GLY A 310 -1.41 -6.78 8.52
CA GLY A 310 -0.49 -5.68 8.83
C GLY A 310 -1.21 -4.47 9.41
N LYS A 311 -0.45 -3.56 10.03
CA LYS A 311 -1.01 -2.34 10.65
C LYS A 311 -1.70 -1.40 9.64
N TYR A 312 -1.29 -1.47 8.38
CA TYR A 312 -1.72 -0.57 7.31
C TYR A 312 -2.53 -1.27 6.22
N HIS A 313 -2.94 -2.52 6.43
CA HIS A 313 -3.67 -3.26 5.40
C HIS A 313 -4.98 -2.55 5.02
N LEU A 314 -5.37 -2.65 3.75
CA LEU A 314 -6.43 -1.82 3.16
C LEU A 314 -7.74 -1.85 3.96
N ALA A 315 -8.14 -2.99 4.54
CA ALA A 315 -9.38 -3.11 5.33
C ALA A 315 -9.43 -2.24 6.60
N THR A 316 -8.30 -1.73 7.08
CA THR A 316 -8.23 -0.78 8.22
C THR A 316 -8.20 0.68 7.79
N ARG A 317 -8.28 0.95 6.49
CA ARG A 317 -8.14 2.28 5.91
C ARG A 317 -9.53 2.85 5.59
N ASP A 318 -9.69 4.15 5.78
CA ASP A 318 -10.96 4.86 5.56
C ASP A 318 -11.45 4.70 4.12
N VAL A 319 -10.50 4.69 3.17
CA VAL A 319 -10.76 4.58 1.73
C VAL A 319 -11.62 3.38 1.34
N ILE A 320 -11.61 2.28 2.09
CA ILE A 320 -12.33 1.04 1.75
C ILE A 320 -13.55 0.77 2.65
N GLN A 321 -13.81 1.60 3.67
CA GLN A 321 -14.80 1.27 4.72
C GLN A 321 -16.20 1.01 4.16
N GLY A 322 -16.62 1.79 3.14
CA GLY A 322 -17.90 1.57 2.45
C GLY A 322 -18.04 0.20 1.79
N LEU A 323 -16.94 -0.48 1.48
CA LEU A 323 -16.93 -1.81 0.87
C LEU A 323 -16.74 -2.96 1.87
N LEU A 324 -16.64 -2.71 3.18
CA LEU A 324 -16.51 -3.81 4.15
C LEU A 324 -17.61 -4.88 4.05
N PRO A 325 -18.89 -4.56 3.77
CA PRO A 325 -19.93 -5.57 3.54
C PRO A 325 -19.67 -6.46 2.31
N ARG A 326 -18.77 -6.04 1.41
CA ARG A 326 -18.36 -6.77 0.19
C ARG A 326 -17.01 -7.45 0.33
N LYS A 327 -16.41 -7.39 1.52
CA LYS A 327 -15.16 -8.09 1.82
C LYS A 327 -15.44 -9.60 1.89
N VAL A 328 -14.58 -10.40 1.27
CA VAL A 328 -14.60 -11.87 1.45
C VAL A 328 -14.27 -12.17 2.91
N ASN A 329 -15.17 -12.91 3.58
CA ASN A 329 -15.12 -13.13 5.03
C ASN A 329 -13.81 -13.78 5.51
N THR A 330 -13.18 -14.58 4.66
CA THR A 330 -11.92 -15.26 4.95
C THR A 330 -10.82 -14.79 4.01
N ALA A 331 -9.63 -14.53 4.55
CA ALA A 331 -8.46 -14.30 3.73
C ALA A 331 -8.19 -15.52 2.84
N ILE A 332 -7.90 -15.27 1.55
CA ILE A 332 -7.57 -16.33 0.61
C ILE A 332 -6.09 -16.62 0.76
N HIS A 333 -5.75 -17.83 1.20
CA HIS A 333 -4.38 -18.28 1.35
C HIS A 333 -3.92 -18.96 0.07
N PHE A 334 -2.91 -18.41 -0.60
CA PHE A 334 -2.45 -18.96 -1.89
C PHE A 334 -1.95 -20.41 -1.76
N CYS A 335 -1.46 -20.80 -0.57
CA CYS A 335 -1.06 -22.18 -0.31
C CYS A 335 -2.22 -23.19 -0.33
N ALA A 336 -3.46 -22.74 -0.14
CA ALA A 336 -4.65 -23.57 -0.26
C ALA A 336 -5.09 -23.72 -1.73
N CYS A 337 -4.64 -22.83 -2.62
CA CYS A 337 -4.94 -22.84 -4.06
C CYS A 337 -3.84 -23.54 -4.89
N GLY A 338 -3.10 -24.49 -4.30
CA GLY A 338 -2.06 -25.26 -5.01
C GLY A 338 -0.70 -24.57 -5.15
N ARG A 339 -0.54 -23.31 -4.70
CA ARG A 339 0.79 -22.69 -4.63
C ARG A 339 1.55 -23.17 -3.39
N LEU A 340 2.87 -23.04 -3.42
CA LEU A 340 3.74 -23.50 -2.33
C LEU A 340 4.04 -22.41 -1.28
N ASN A 341 3.58 -21.19 -1.52
CA ASN A 341 3.82 -20.05 -0.65
C ASN A 341 2.60 -19.68 0.18
N TRP A 342 2.86 -19.34 1.43
CA TRP A 342 1.84 -18.76 2.30
C TRP A 342 1.76 -17.25 2.08
N LYS A 343 0.72 -16.83 1.35
CA LYS A 343 0.31 -15.44 1.15
C LYS A 343 -1.17 -15.28 1.48
N PRO A 344 -1.54 -14.59 2.56
CA PRO A 344 -2.93 -14.21 2.81
C PRO A 344 -3.30 -12.95 2.01
N GLY A 345 -4.22 -13.09 1.06
CA GLY A 345 -4.83 -11.98 0.31
C GLY A 345 -6.18 -11.57 0.91
N GLY A 346 -6.41 -10.27 1.03
CA GLY A 346 -7.69 -9.67 1.38
C GLY A 346 -8.43 -9.30 0.10
N TRP A 347 -9.72 -9.63 0.01
CA TRP A 347 -10.48 -9.52 -1.22
C TRP A 347 -11.80 -8.80 -0.98
N TRP A 348 -12.22 -8.01 -1.96
CA TRP A 348 -13.55 -7.42 -2.05
C TRP A 348 -14.15 -7.74 -3.40
N THR A 349 -15.45 -7.99 -3.46
CA THR A 349 -16.14 -8.27 -4.71
C THR A 349 -17.64 -7.96 -4.61
N ASN A 350 -18.27 -7.65 -5.73
CA ASN A 350 -19.72 -7.66 -5.84
C ASN A 350 -20.30 -9.02 -6.25
N ILE A 351 -19.46 -10.01 -6.57
CA ILE A 351 -19.93 -11.38 -6.81
C ILE A 351 -20.57 -11.90 -5.51
N PRO A 352 -21.81 -12.39 -5.56
CA PRO A 352 -22.45 -12.95 -4.38
C PRO A 352 -21.73 -14.20 -3.85
N TYR A 353 -21.76 -14.40 -2.54
CA TYR A 353 -21.00 -15.47 -1.87
C TYR A 353 -21.32 -16.87 -2.40
N GLU A 354 -22.57 -17.11 -2.79
CA GLU A 354 -23.03 -18.40 -3.33
C GLU A 354 -22.32 -18.81 -4.63
N TYR A 355 -21.80 -17.86 -5.43
CA TYR A 355 -21.15 -18.18 -6.70
C TYR A 355 -19.69 -18.58 -6.53
N TYR A 356 -18.97 -17.97 -5.59
CA TYR A 356 -17.53 -18.21 -5.42
C TYR A 356 -17.20 -19.16 -4.26
N SER A 357 -18.07 -19.30 -3.26
CA SER A 357 -17.75 -20.06 -2.04
C SER A 357 -17.42 -21.53 -2.30
N LYS A 358 -18.08 -22.15 -3.29
CA LYS A 358 -17.82 -23.53 -3.73
C LYS A 358 -16.47 -23.75 -4.42
N TYR A 359 -15.86 -22.67 -4.91
CA TYR A 359 -14.59 -22.72 -5.64
C TYR A 359 -13.41 -22.26 -4.79
N LEU A 360 -13.66 -21.48 -3.74
CA LEU A 360 -12.59 -21.04 -2.84
C LEU A 360 -12.15 -22.19 -1.92
N PRO A 361 -10.85 -22.52 -1.89
CA PRO A 361 -10.35 -23.52 -0.97
C PRO A 361 -10.45 -23.01 0.46
N SER A 362 -10.62 -23.94 1.40
CA SER A 362 -10.63 -23.61 2.82
C SER A 362 -9.34 -22.87 3.20
N PRO A 363 -9.43 -21.77 3.97
CA PRO A 363 -8.26 -20.98 4.31
C PRO A 363 -7.28 -21.82 5.12
N CYS A 364 -5.98 -21.64 4.86
CA CYS A 364 -4.91 -22.23 5.65
C CYS A 364 -4.75 -21.54 7.02
N VAL A 365 -5.54 -21.94 8.02
CA VAL A 365 -5.57 -21.42 9.40
C VAL A 365 -5.42 -22.53 10.44
N SER A 366 -5.38 -22.18 11.73
CA SER A 366 -5.39 -23.13 12.86
C SER A 366 -6.67 -23.98 12.83
N GLY A 367 -6.61 -25.15 12.21
CA GLY A 367 -7.74 -26.09 12.06
C GLY A 367 -7.96 -26.56 10.62
N SER A 368 -7.50 -25.80 9.63
CA SER A 368 -7.51 -26.18 8.21
C SER A 368 -6.17 -25.81 7.64
N GLN A 369 -5.25 -26.76 7.52
CA GLN A 369 -3.88 -26.51 7.08
C GLN A 369 -3.66 -27.03 5.68
N CYS A 370 -2.87 -26.32 4.88
CA CYS A 370 -2.40 -26.90 3.62
C CYS A 370 -1.53 -28.14 3.91
N LEU A 371 -1.49 -29.07 2.96
CA LEU A 371 -0.79 -30.36 3.13
C LEU A 371 0.67 -30.18 3.59
N THR A 372 1.36 -29.14 3.10
CA THR A 372 2.73 -28.87 3.54
C THR A 372 2.80 -28.49 5.02
N LYS A 373 1.93 -27.60 5.48
CA LYS A 373 1.88 -27.16 6.89
C LYS A 373 1.50 -28.31 7.82
N LEU A 374 0.56 -29.15 7.37
CA LEU A 374 0.15 -30.36 8.09
C LEU A 374 1.30 -31.36 8.25
N LEU A 375 2.02 -31.66 7.16
CA LEU A 375 3.08 -32.67 7.16
C LEU A 375 4.40 -32.19 7.80
N LYS A 376 4.76 -30.92 7.62
CA LYS A 376 6.08 -30.39 8.03
C LYS A 376 6.04 -29.47 9.24
N GLY A 377 4.86 -29.16 9.77
CA GLY A 377 4.67 -28.13 10.79
C GLY A 377 4.94 -26.71 10.32
N GLN A 378 5.34 -26.49 9.05
CA GLN A 378 5.61 -25.19 8.46
C GLN A 378 5.23 -25.14 6.97
N HIS A 379 5.02 -23.93 6.45
CA HIS A 379 4.80 -23.73 5.01
C HIS A 379 6.10 -23.99 4.24
N ARG A 380 6.03 -24.24 2.93
CA ARG A 380 7.24 -24.45 2.13
C ARG A 380 8.00 -23.14 1.95
N ASN A 381 7.28 -22.08 1.59
CA ASN A 381 7.83 -20.73 1.43
C ASN A 381 6.92 -19.70 2.11
N THR A 382 7.50 -18.57 2.51
CA THR A 382 6.77 -17.36 2.91
C THR A 382 6.81 -16.31 1.81
N SER A 383 5.85 -15.38 1.81
CA SER A 383 5.86 -14.21 0.91
C SER A 383 6.89 -13.14 1.27
N GLN A 384 7.70 -13.35 2.31
CA GLN A 384 8.75 -12.42 2.69
C GLN A 384 9.96 -12.59 1.76
N ASN A 385 10.70 -11.49 1.57
CA ASN A 385 12.02 -11.56 0.99
C ASN A 385 12.98 -12.12 2.06
N GLY A 386 13.51 -13.31 1.82
CA GLY A 386 14.42 -13.98 2.75
C GLY A 386 13.72 -14.91 3.76
N GLN A 387 14.54 -15.61 4.54
CA GLN A 387 14.08 -16.61 5.48
C GLN A 387 13.33 -15.97 6.65
N SER A 388 12.20 -16.56 7.03
CA SER A 388 11.44 -16.16 8.22
C SER A 388 12.08 -16.68 9.52
N SER A 389 11.64 -16.17 10.67
CA SER A 389 12.22 -16.50 11.98
C SER A 389 12.14 -17.98 12.36
N ASN A 390 11.19 -18.73 11.81
CA ASN A 390 11.07 -20.18 12.05
C ASN A 390 11.87 -21.03 11.06
N GLY A 391 12.69 -20.40 10.22
CA GLY A 391 13.50 -21.08 9.21
C GLY A 391 12.78 -21.34 7.88
N THR A 392 11.50 -20.97 7.72
CA THR A 392 10.80 -21.12 6.43
C THR A 392 11.44 -20.19 5.40
N PRO A 393 11.91 -20.71 4.25
CA PRO A 393 12.48 -19.90 3.18
C PRO A 393 11.53 -18.80 2.68
N GLY A 394 12.11 -17.67 2.29
CA GLY A 394 11.39 -16.66 1.51
C GLY A 394 11.25 -17.06 0.06
N MET A 395 10.69 -16.17 -0.75
CA MET A 395 10.54 -16.39 -2.18
C MET A 395 10.92 -15.16 -3.00
N ARG A 396 11.12 -15.34 -4.31
CA ARG A 396 11.33 -14.22 -5.23
C ARG A 396 10.06 -13.37 -5.28
N ARG A 397 10.23 -12.06 -5.50
CA ARG A 397 9.11 -11.11 -5.58
C ARG A 397 8.06 -11.54 -6.59
N ASP A 398 8.47 -11.95 -7.80
CA ASP A 398 7.55 -12.33 -8.87
C ASP A 398 6.70 -13.55 -8.50
N ASP A 399 7.31 -14.53 -7.79
CA ASP A 399 6.59 -15.69 -7.27
C ASP A 399 5.64 -15.30 -6.12
N ALA A 400 6.02 -14.33 -5.28
CA ALA A 400 5.18 -13.81 -4.20
C ALA A 400 3.98 -13.01 -4.73
N MET A 401 4.15 -12.32 -5.86
CA MET A 401 3.11 -11.49 -6.47
C MET A 401 2.17 -12.27 -7.38
N SER A 402 2.62 -13.41 -7.91
CA SER A 402 1.81 -14.30 -8.74
C SER A 402 0.58 -14.85 -8.03
N PHE A 403 -0.58 -14.78 -8.68
CA PHE A 403 -1.76 -15.50 -8.19
C PHE A 403 -1.68 -17.00 -8.54
N PRO A 404 -2.36 -17.86 -7.76
CA PRO A 404 -2.66 -19.22 -8.18
C PRO A 404 -3.62 -19.22 -9.38
N ASP A 405 -3.32 -20.03 -10.38
CA ASP A 405 -4.17 -20.18 -11.58
C ASP A 405 -5.58 -20.67 -11.21
N GLU A 406 -5.68 -21.53 -10.19
CA GLU A 406 -6.94 -22.00 -9.61
C GLU A 406 -7.82 -20.86 -9.07
N LEU A 407 -7.20 -19.83 -8.49
CA LEU A 407 -7.92 -18.68 -7.97
C LEU A 407 -8.48 -17.81 -9.12
N VAL A 408 -7.71 -17.64 -10.19
CA VAL A 408 -8.17 -16.94 -11.40
C VAL A 408 -9.35 -17.70 -12.02
N ARG A 409 -9.23 -19.02 -12.16
CA ARG A 409 -10.31 -19.89 -12.63
C ARG A 409 -11.57 -19.71 -11.78
N CYS A 410 -11.45 -19.78 -10.45
CA CYS A 410 -12.56 -19.55 -9.52
C CYS A 410 -13.27 -18.23 -9.79
N TRP A 411 -12.52 -17.12 -9.92
CA TRP A 411 -13.13 -15.81 -10.17
C TRP A 411 -13.80 -15.70 -11.53
N LEU A 412 -13.17 -16.21 -12.60
CA LEU A 412 -13.76 -16.21 -13.94
C LEU A 412 -15.02 -17.08 -13.99
N SER A 413 -15.01 -18.27 -13.40
CA SER A 413 -16.19 -19.14 -13.32
C SER A 413 -17.32 -18.50 -12.51
N ALA A 414 -17.01 -17.90 -11.36
CA ALA A 414 -18.01 -17.21 -10.55
C ALA A 414 -18.59 -15.98 -11.26
N ALA A 415 -17.75 -15.22 -11.98
CA ALA A 415 -18.18 -14.10 -12.81
C ALA A 415 -19.10 -14.55 -13.95
N ALA A 416 -18.70 -15.57 -14.71
CA ALA A 416 -19.48 -16.10 -15.83
C ALA A 416 -20.85 -16.63 -15.38
N LEU A 417 -20.88 -17.43 -14.30
CA LEU A 417 -22.14 -17.92 -13.74
C LEU A 417 -23.05 -16.78 -13.27
N TRP A 418 -22.48 -15.75 -12.66
CA TRP A 418 -23.25 -14.63 -12.17
C TRP A 418 -23.80 -13.76 -13.32
N LEU A 419 -23.01 -13.53 -14.36
CA LEU A 419 -23.42 -12.80 -15.56
C LEU A 419 -24.54 -13.53 -16.31
N TRP A 420 -24.39 -14.86 -16.49
CA TRP A 420 -25.38 -15.69 -17.16
C TRP A 420 -26.77 -15.56 -16.51
N GLU A 421 -26.85 -15.62 -15.18
CA GLU A 421 -28.12 -15.46 -14.46
C GLU A 421 -28.71 -14.04 -14.53
N CYS A 422 -27.91 -13.03 -14.92
CA CYS A 422 -28.39 -11.66 -15.04
C CYS A 422 -28.92 -11.34 -16.44
N ASP A 423 -28.48 -12.06 -17.48
CA ASP A 423 -28.93 -11.87 -18.86
C ASP A 423 -30.26 -12.58 -19.15
N ASP A 424 -30.57 -13.66 -18.43
CA ASP A 424 -31.84 -14.42 -18.55
C ASP A 424 -33.06 -13.68 -17.95
N SER A 425 -32.90 -12.43 -17.50
CA SER A 425 -33.88 -11.68 -16.70
C SER A 425 -34.01 -10.21 -17.06
#